data_AF-A0A509GSD3-F1
#
_entry.id   AF-A0A509GSD3-F1
#
_cell.length_a   1.000
_cell.length_b   1.000
_cell.length_c   1.000
_cell.angle_alpha   90.00
_cell.angle_beta   90.00
_cell.angle_gamma   90.00
#
_symmetry.space_group_name_H-M   'P 1'
#
loop_
_entity.id
_entity.type
_entity.pdbx_description
1 polymer ?
#
loop_
_entity_poly.entity_id
_entity_poly.type
_entity_poly.pdbx_seq_one_letter_code
_entity_poly.pdbx_strand_id
1 'polypeptide(L)'
;MPRTHDGREAGTDGTDWRLACEARRLLQLGGYRYIDACGRWRTVGPRQHRQQYLERVQAIRGHAERDRLAALALRIWASAHPGIATGTQVDKRC
;
A
#
# COMPACT_ATOMS: atom_id res chain seq x y z
N MET A 1 29.77 -26.47 14.64
CA MET A 1 29.65 -25.47 13.56
C MET A 1 28.52 -24.51 13.92
N PRO A 2 28.77 -23.30 14.44
CA PRO A 2 27.69 -22.34 14.67
C PRO A 2 27.33 -21.66 13.34
N ARG A 3 26.03 -21.50 13.14
CA ARG A 3 25.35 -21.10 11.91
C ARG A 3 25.86 -19.75 11.40
N THR A 4 26.20 -19.70 10.11
CA THR A 4 26.45 -18.47 9.35
C THR A 4 25.26 -17.53 9.54
N HIS A 5 25.50 -16.44 10.26
CA HIS A 5 24.58 -15.34 10.38
C HIS A 5 24.59 -14.61 9.04
N ASP A 6 23.74 -15.04 8.10
CA ASP A 6 23.65 -14.38 6.80
C ASP A 6 23.23 -12.92 7.02
N GLY A 7 24.14 -12.03 6.65
CA GLY A 7 24.03 -10.61 6.82
C GLY A 7 22.94 -10.04 5.92
N ARG A 8 21.71 -9.92 6.46
CA ARG A 8 20.67 -9.11 5.83
C ARG A 8 20.65 -7.73 6.47
N GLU A 9 21.61 -6.93 6.02
CA GLU A 9 21.62 -5.46 5.93
C GLU A 9 21.11 -4.68 7.15
N ALA A 10 22.06 -4.37 8.05
CA ALA A 10 22.02 -3.13 8.81
C ALA A 10 22.14 -1.95 7.83
N GLY A 11 21.03 -1.28 7.52
CA GLY A 11 21.09 -0.15 6.59
C GLY A 11 19.79 0.54 6.18
N THR A 12 18.60 0.11 6.61
CA THR A 12 17.41 0.94 6.39
C THR A 12 17.29 1.95 7.53
N ASP A 13 17.64 3.18 7.21
CA ASP A 13 17.38 4.39 7.98
C ASP A 13 16.00 4.32 8.65
N GLY A 14 15.86 4.89 9.85
CA GLY A 14 14.65 4.82 10.69
C GLY A 14 13.36 5.20 9.94
N THR A 15 13.52 5.99 8.89
CA THR A 15 12.46 6.49 8.02
C THR A 15 12.00 5.46 6.99
N ASP A 16 12.91 4.67 6.42
CA ASP A 16 12.59 3.69 5.38
C ASP A 16 11.81 2.49 5.91
N TRP A 17 12.13 2.01 7.12
CA TRP A 17 11.35 0.94 7.74
C TRP A 17 9.92 1.38 8.07
N ARG A 18 9.74 2.64 8.51
CA ARG A 18 8.42 3.21 8.79
C ARG A 18 7.58 3.30 7.53
N LEU A 19 8.18 3.79 6.45
CA LEU A 19 7.52 3.89 5.16
C LEU A 19 7.11 2.50 4.63
N ALA A 20 7.96 1.48 4.80
CA ALA A 20 7.64 0.11 4.43
C ALA A 20 6.49 -0.49 5.26
N CYS A 21 6.48 -0.28 6.57
CA CYS A 21 5.36 -0.68 7.43
C CYS A 21 4.06 0.02 7.03
N GLU A 22 4.14 1.32 6.73
CA GLU A 22 3.00 2.09 6.27
C GLU A 22 2.48 1.61 4.91
N ALA A 23 3.37 1.28 3.98
CA ALA A 23 3.01 0.73 2.68
C ALA A 23 2.27 -0.61 2.80
N ARG A 24 2.70 -1.50 3.71
CA ARG A 24 1.98 -2.74 4.01
C ARG A 24 0.60 -2.47 4.60
N ARG A 25 0.50 -1.52 5.53
CA ARG A 25 -0.77 -1.10 6.13
C ARG A 25 -1.73 -0.55 5.06
N LEU A 26 -1.23 0.26 4.13
CA LEU A 26 -2.01 0.79 3.00
C LEU A 26 -2.64 -0.34 2.18
N LEU A 27 -1.88 -1.40 1.86
CA LEU A 27 -2.41 -2.55 1.12
C LEU A 27 -3.50 -3.31 1.90
N GLN A 28 -3.36 -3.38 3.23
CA GLN A 28 -4.32 -4.02 4.13
C GLN A 28 -5.59 -3.20 4.38
N LEU A 29 -5.65 -1.93 3.96
CA LEU A 29 -6.88 -1.14 4.09
C LEU A 29 -8.02 -1.75 3.27
N GLY A 30 -8.99 -2.33 3.98
CA GLY A 30 -10.24 -2.86 3.45
C GLY A 30 -11.30 -1.77 3.26
N GLY A 31 -12.48 -2.18 2.80
CA GLY A 31 -13.64 -1.29 2.77
C GLY A 31 -14.26 -1.12 4.15
N TYR A 32 -15.04 -0.06 4.35
CA TYR A 32 -15.80 0.17 5.58
C TYR A 32 -17.17 0.76 5.28
N ARG A 33 -18.09 0.64 6.24
CA ARG A 33 -19.42 1.24 6.18
C ARG A 33 -19.51 2.41 7.15
N TYR A 34 -20.20 3.47 6.76
CA TYR A 34 -20.47 4.61 7.62
C TYR A 34 -21.88 5.14 7.36
N ILE A 35 -22.42 5.90 8.32
CA ILE A 35 -23.69 6.60 8.17
C ILE A 35 -23.39 8.03 7.73
N ASP A 36 -23.99 8.48 6.63
CA ASP A 36 -23.86 9.86 6.16
C ASP A 36 -24.65 10.84 7.02
N ALA A 37 -24.45 12.15 6.82
CA ALA A 37 -25.16 13.20 7.55
C ALA A 37 -26.70 13.14 7.38
N CYS A 38 -27.19 12.42 6.38
CA CYS A 38 -28.62 12.19 6.14
C CYS A 38 -29.13 10.88 6.77
N GLY A 39 -28.32 10.17 7.56
CA GLY A 39 -28.69 8.91 8.20
C GLY A 39 -28.63 7.69 7.27
N ARG A 40 -28.07 7.80 6.06
CA ARG A 40 -27.99 6.69 5.11
C ARG A 40 -26.70 5.91 5.26
N TRP A 41 -26.80 4.58 5.21
CA TRP A 41 -25.63 3.72 5.12
C TRP A 41 -24.91 3.89 3.79
N ARG A 42 -23.62 4.20 3.86
CA ARG A 42 -22.70 4.28 2.73
C ARG A 42 -21.59 3.25 2.92
N THR A 43 -21.10 2.71 1.81
CA THR A 43 -19.98 1.78 1.79
C THR A 43 -18.84 2.42 1.02
N VAL A 44 -17.67 2.46 1.65
CA VAL A 44 -16.41 2.86 1.01
C VAL A 44 -15.67 1.59 0.62
N GLY A 45 -15.39 1.44 -0.67
CA GLY A 45 -14.62 0.29 -1.18
C GLY A 45 -13.13 0.39 -0.80
N PRO A 46 -12.39 -0.74 -0.79
CA PRO A 46 -10.96 -0.76 -0.46
C PRO A 46 -10.13 0.21 -1.32
N ARG A 47 -10.44 0.31 -2.62
CA ARG A 47 -9.76 1.25 -3.53
C ARG A 47 -9.93 2.71 -3.09
N GLN A 48 -11.17 3.10 -2.79
CA GLN A 48 -11.49 4.46 -2.37
C GLN A 48 -10.87 4.78 -1.00
N HIS A 49 -10.89 3.81 -0.05
CA HIS A 49 -10.25 3.99 1.25
C HIS A 49 -8.74 4.23 1.12
N ARG A 50 -8.05 3.46 0.26
CA ARG A 50 -6.62 3.67 -0.02
C ARG A 50 -6.34 5.02 -0.66
N GLN A 51 -7.21 5.48 -1.57
CA GLN A 51 -7.09 6.81 -2.19
C GLN A 51 -7.21 7.93 -1.15
N GLN A 52 -8.25 7.87 -0.30
CA GLN A 52 -8.43 8.84 0.79
C GLN A 52 -7.24 8.86 1.75
N TYR A 53 -6.63 7.70 2.02
CA TYR A 53 -5.41 7.65 2.82
C TYR A 53 -4.26 8.40 2.15
N LEU A 54 -4.00 8.13 0.86
CA LEU A 54 -2.94 8.81 0.11
C LEU A 54 -3.18 10.33 0.00
N GLU A 55 -4.43 10.76 -0.16
CA GLU A 55 -4.79 12.19 -0.14
C GLU A 55 -4.47 12.84 1.21
N ARG A 56 -4.72 12.14 2.33
CA ARG A 56 -4.32 12.61 3.67
C ARG A 56 -2.80 12.69 3.82
N VAL A 57 -2.08 11.69 3.32
CA VAL A 57 -0.60 11.70 3.32
C VAL A 57 -0.09 12.89 2.54
N GLN A 58 -0.65 13.16 1.36
CA GLN A 58 -0.30 14.33 0.55
C GLN A 58 -0.57 15.64 1.31
N ALA A 59 -1.73 15.76 1.96
CA ALA A 59 -2.10 16.98 2.68
C ALA A 59 -1.17 17.27 3.88
N ILE A 60 -0.67 16.23 4.57
CA ILE A 60 0.15 16.37 5.79
C ILE A 60 1.65 16.42 5.48
N ARG A 61 2.11 15.60 4.52
CA ARG A 61 3.54 15.32 4.26
C ARG A 61 3.99 15.69 2.84
N GLY A 62 3.06 16.10 1.98
CA GLY A 62 3.33 16.56 0.62
C GLY A 62 3.32 15.44 -0.43
N HIS A 63 3.41 15.87 -1.69
CA HIS A 63 3.35 14.98 -2.87
C HIS A 63 4.49 13.96 -2.90
N ALA A 64 5.72 14.38 -2.57
CA ALA A 64 6.90 13.51 -2.64
C ALA A 64 6.77 12.29 -1.71
N GLU A 65 6.30 12.49 -0.47
CA GLU A 65 6.05 11.40 0.48
C GLU A 65 4.92 10.48 0.02
N ARG A 66 3.82 11.05 -0.48
CA ARG A 66 2.70 10.30 -1.04
C ARG A 66 3.16 9.39 -2.19
N ASP A 67 3.98 9.91 -3.10
CA ASP A 67 4.44 9.17 -4.28
C ASP A 67 5.41 8.06 -3.90
N ARG A 68 6.33 8.32 -2.96
CA ARG A 68 7.22 7.29 -2.40
C ARG A 68 6.42 6.17 -1.74
N LEU A 69 5.42 6.50 -0.92
CA LEU A 69 4.54 5.52 -0.27
C LEU A 69 3.77 4.68 -1.29
N ALA A 70 3.18 5.33 -2.29
CA ALA A 70 2.42 4.65 -3.34
C ALA A 70 3.31 3.72 -4.18
N ALA A 71 4.49 4.18 -4.59
CA ALA A 71 5.45 3.37 -5.33
C ALA A 71 5.92 2.16 -4.52
N LEU A 72 6.21 2.34 -3.22
CA LEU A 72 6.63 1.25 -2.34
C LEU A 72 5.50 0.23 -2.14
N ALA A 73 4.27 0.68 -1.94
CA ALA A 73 3.11 -0.21 -1.83
C ALA A 73 2.90 -1.03 -3.12
N LEU A 74 3.05 -0.41 -4.30
CA LEU A 74 2.99 -1.12 -5.59
C LEU A 74 4.09 -2.17 -5.72
N ARG A 75 5.33 -1.85 -5.32
CA ARG A 75 6.44 -2.81 -5.31
C ARG A 75 6.16 -3.99 -4.39
N ILE A 76 5.68 -3.74 -3.17
CA ILE A 76 5.32 -4.80 -2.22
C ILE A 76 4.21 -5.69 -2.79
N TRP A 77 3.19 -5.09 -3.38
CA TRP A 77 2.08 -5.84 -3.98
C TRP A 77 2.54 -6.70 -5.16
N ALA A 78 3.37 -6.16 -6.05
CA ALA A 78 3.94 -6.88 -7.19
C ALA A 78 4.81 -8.06 -6.73
N SER A 79 5.65 -7.87 -5.71
CA SER A 79 6.46 -8.96 -5.12
C SER A 79 5.60 -10.05 -4.47
N ALA A 80 4.46 -9.68 -3.88
CA ALA A 80 3.53 -10.65 -3.28
C ALA A 80 2.68 -11.39 -4.34
N HIS A 81 2.55 -10.85 -5.55
CA HIS A 81 1.77 -11.42 -6.66
C HIS A 81 2.60 -11.48 -7.94
N PRO A 82 3.68 -12.29 -7.98
CA PRO A 82 4.62 -12.30 -9.10
C PRO A 82 3.95 -12.66 -10.45
N GLY A 83 2.87 -13.45 -10.43
CA GLY A 83 2.12 -13.84 -11.64
C GLY A 83 1.27 -12.72 -12.27
N ILE A 84 1.02 -11.61 -11.57
CA ILE A 84 0.28 -10.46 -12.14
C ILE A 84 1.26 -9.45 -12.77
N ALA A 85 2.51 -9.42 -12.32
CA ALA A 85 3.55 -8.54 -12.87
C ALA A 85 4.07 -9.00 -14.26
N THR A 86 3.86 -10.26 -14.63
CA THR A 86 4.28 -10.83 -15.93
C THR A 86 3.12 -11.13 -16.89
N GLY A 87 1.88 -10.81 -16.49
CA GLY A 87 0.67 -11.19 -17.20
C GLY A 87 -0.10 -10.00 -17.74
N THR A 88 0.43 -9.32 -18.76
CA THR A 88 -0.41 -8.60 -19.72
C THR A 88 -1.18 -9.63 -20.56
N GLN A 89 -2.02 -10.45 -19.94
CA GLN A 89 -3.05 -11.16 -20.68
C GLN A 89 -4.21 -10.19 -20.81
N VAL A 90 -4.23 -9.52 -21.96
CA VAL A 90 -5.38 -8.81 -22.49
C VAL A 90 -6.52 -9.83 -22.59
N ASP A 91 -7.34 -9.92 -21.56
CA ASP A 91 -8.60 -10.64 -21.68
C ASP A 91 -9.60 -9.71 -22.39
N LYS A 92 -9.59 -9.81 -23.73
CA LYS A 92 -10.71 -9.37 -24.55
C LYS A 92 -11.81 -10.42 -24.39
N ARG A 93 -12.65 -10.30 -23.37
CA ARG A 93 -14.09 -10.66 -23.35
C ARG A 93 -14.65 -10.68 -21.92
N CYS A 94 -15.44 -9.65 -21.60
CA CYS A 94 -16.81 -9.70 -21.10
C CYS A 94 -17.16 -8.35 -20.46
#